data_AF-A0A3D0P3K3-F1
#
_entry.id   AF-A0A3D0P3K3-F1
#
_cell.length_a   1.000
_cell.length_b   1.000
_cell.length_c   1.000
_cell.angle_alpha   90.00
_cell.angle_beta   90.00
_cell.angle_gamma   90.00
#
_symmetry.space_group_name_H-M   'P 1'
#
loop_
_entity.id
_entity.type
_entity.pdbx_description
1 polymer ?
#
loop_
_entity_poly.entity_id
_entity_poly.type
_entity_poly.pdbx_seq_one_letter_code
_entity_poly.pdbx_strand_id
1 'polypeptide(L)'
;MRITKGLEPIEEVTAFAERHKIPLLRSGAVSSRAIALITSFLQDRLAPETTIHGVLVEMHGLGVLIRGESGIGKSECALDLVARGHRLISDDSVRIKSLGGTLVGSSNEITAGFLEIRGLGIINVRELFGVASVRSSKELSVCIEFRRSEEQMEGDRFGLEMETEEICGSRLPKYSLPVRPGRNLASLVETAVKVYMLRCEGSDAAKEVLERHSRALASEGKVAS
;
A
#
# COMPACT_ATOMS: atom_id res chain seq x y z
N MET A 1 -13.47 24.20 -23.09
CA MET A 1 -12.39 25.13 -23.45
C MET A 1 -12.05 26.00 -22.24
N ARG A 2 -10.80 26.45 -22.07
CA ARG A 2 -10.40 27.24 -20.89
C ARG A 2 -9.56 28.46 -21.24
N ILE A 3 -9.82 29.58 -20.57
CA ILE A 3 -9.03 30.82 -20.60
C ILE A 3 -8.39 31.06 -19.24
N THR A 4 -7.11 31.42 -19.23
CA THR A 4 -6.28 31.56 -18.02
C THR A 4 -5.77 32.99 -17.85
N LYS A 5 -5.04 33.26 -16.76
CA LYS A 5 -4.45 34.58 -16.43
C LYS A 5 -5.49 35.70 -16.28
N GLY A 6 -6.75 35.36 -16.03
CA GLY A 6 -7.84 36.34 -15.94
C GLY A 6 -8.09 37.09 -17.24
N LEU A 7 -7.63 36.58 -18.39
CA LEU A 7 -7.89 37.21 -19.69
C LEU A 7 -9.39 37.14 -20.02
N GLU A 8 -9.89 38.18 -20.70
CA GLU A 8 -11.24 38.20 -21.26
C GLU A 8 -11.27 37.33 -22.52
N PRO A 9 -12.30 36.49 -22.72
CA PRO A 9 -12.49 35.79 -23.99
C PRO A 9 -12.72 36.81 -25.12
N ILE A 10 -12.08 36.60 -26.26
CA ILE A 10 -12.49 37.31 -27.48
C ILE A 10 -13.86 36.82 -27.94
N GLU A 11 -14.63 37.71 -28.58
CA GLU A 11 -16.03 37.45 -28.95
C GLU A 11 -16.18 36.21 -29.85
N GLU A 12 -15.26 36.02 -30.80
CA GLU A 12 -15.22 34.88 -31.72
C GLU A 12 -15.15 33.54 -30.98
N VAL A 13 -14.37 33.49 -29.89
CA VAL A 13 -14.17 32.30 -29.06
C VAL A 13 -15.43 32.00 -28.24
N THR A 14 -16.12 33.05 -27.77
CA THR A 14 -17.38 32.92 -27.03
C THR A 14 -18.52 32.45 -27.94
N ALA A 15 -18.70 33.11 -29.08
CA ALA A 15 -19.70 32.73 -30.07
C ALA A 15 -19.49 31.30 -30.60
N PHE A 16 -18.22 30.90 -30.80
CA PHE A 16 -17.88 29.52 -31.18
C PHE A 16 -18.29 28.52 -30.09
N ALA A 17 -17.98 28.81 -28.82
CA ALA A 17 -18.29 27.95 -27.70
C ALA A 17 -19.80 27.78 -27.49
N GLU A 18 -20.57 28.87 -27.58
CA GLU A 18 -22.04 28.84 -27.48
C GLU A 18 -22.67 28.04 -28.62
N ARG A 19 -22.27 28.32 -29.87
CA ARG A 19 -22.79 27.63 -31.06
C ARG A 19 -22.59 26.11 -31.00
N HIS A 20 -21.46 25.66 -30.46
CA HIS A 20 -21.12 24.24 -30.38
C HIS A 20 -21.39 23.62 -28.99
N LYS A 21 -22.02 24.37 -28.07
CA LYS A 21 -22.32 23.92 -26.70
C LYS A 21 -21.08 23.41 -25.94
N ILE A 22 -19.93 24.04 -26.16
CA ILE A 22 -18.68 23.70 -25.48
C ILE A 22 -18.57 24.56 -24.22
N PRO A 23 -18.45 23.98 -23.01
CA PRO A 23 -18.26 24.77 -21.79
C PRO A 23 -17.00 25.64 -21.88
N LEU A 24 -17.16 26.95 -21.65
CA LEU A 24 -16.07 27.93 -21.56
C LEU A 24 -15.81 28.30 -20.11
N LEU A 25 -14.63 27.91 -19.60
CA LEU A 25 -14.23 28.16 -18.21
C LEU A 25 -13.14 29.23 -18.16
N ARG A 26 -13.28 30.21 -17.27
CA ARG A 26 -12.27 31.25 -17.02
C ARG A 26 -11.61 31.06 -15.67
N SER A 27 -10.30 31.31 -15.60
CA SER A 27 -9.54 31.28 -14.35
C SER A 27 -8.54 32.42 -14.28
N GLY A 28 -8.42 33.03 -13.09
CA GLY A 28 -7.38 34.01 -12.78
C GLY A 28 -5.99 33.39 -12.64
N ALA A 29 -5.87 32.06 -12.50
CA ALA A 29 -4.59 31.40 -12.34
C ALA A 29 -3.72 31.50 -13.59
N VAL A 30 -2.41 31.63 -13.40
CA VAL A 30 -1.43 31.49 -14.49
C VAL A 30 -1.55 30.12 -15.16
N SER A 31 -1.27 30.05 -16.45
CA SER A 31 -1.55 28.87 -17.28
C SER A 31 -0.91 27.59 -16.75
N SER A 32 0.35 27.64 -16.29
CA SER A 32 1.06 26.50 -15.71
C SER A 32 0.36 25.95 -14.47
N ARG A 33 0.02 26.81 -13.51
CA ARG A 33 -0.72 26.43 -12.30
C ARG A 33 -2.08 25.83 -12.65
N ALA A 34 -2.79 26.47 -13.57
CA ALA A 34 -4.10 26.01 -13.97
C ALA A 34 -4.01 24.63 -14.66
N ILE A 35 -3.02 24.40 -15.53
CA ILE A 35 -2.78 23.08 -16.14
C ILE A 35 -2.49 22.05 -15.05
N ALA A 36 -1.54 22.32 -14.15
CA ALA A 36 -1.17 21.39 -13.08
C ALA A 36 -2.37 20.97 -12.21
N LEU A 37 -3.21 21.93 -11.80
CA LEU A 37 -4.40 21.65 -10.99
C LEU A 37 -5.43 20.78 -11.73
N ILE A 38 -5.71 21.08 -13.00
CA ILE A 38 -6.65 20.28 -13.79
C ILE A 38 -6.08 18.89 -14.06
N THR A 39 -4.80 18.81 -14.44
CA THR A 39 -4.14 17.53 -14.69
C THR A 39 -4.18 16.66 -13.44
N SER A 40 -3.82 17.19 -12.27
CA SER A 40 -3.89 16.46 -11.00
C SER A 40 -5.31 16.03 -10.65
N PHE A 41 -6.30 16.91 -10.83
CA PHE A 41 -7.72 16.57 -10.60
C PHE A 41 -8.20 15.44 -11.51
N LEU A 42 -7.88 15.53 -12.81
CA LEU A 42 -8.26 14.50 -13.78
C LEU A 42 -7.52 13.19 -13.54
N GLN A 43 -6.23 13.25 -13.17
CA GLN A 43 -5.44 12.07 -12.83
C GLN A 43 -6.04 11.33 -11.63
N ASP A 44 -6.46 12.03 -10.58
CA ASP A 44 -7.09 11.40 -9.41
C ASP A 44 -8.49 10.82 -9.71
N ARG A 45 -9.29 11.55 -10.50
CA ARG A 45 -10.67 11.16 -10.84
C ARG A 45 -10.75 10.04 -11.88
N LEU A 46 -9.77 9.94 -12.76
CA LEU A 46 -9.72 8.97 -13.85
C LEU A 46 -8.65 7.88 -13.60
N ALA A 47 -8.06 7.84 -12.41
CA ALA A 47 -7.09 6.84 -12.02
C ALA A 47 -7.68 5.43 -12.14
N PRO A 48 -6.94 4.45 -12.68
CA PRO A 48 -7.30 3.05 -12.56
C PRO A 48 -7.49 2.68 -11.10
N GLU A 49 -8.62 2.04 -10.77
CA GLU A 49 -8.94 1.64 -9.41
C GLU A 49 -9.42 0.19 -9.35
N THR A 50 -9.17 -0.45 -8.22
CA THR A 50 -9.65 -1.79 -7.90
C THR A 50 -9.98 -1.88 -6.41
N THR A 51 -10.70 -2.93 -6.03
CA THR A 51 -10.96 -3.25 -4.62
C THR A 51 -10.42 -4.65 -4.34
N ILE A 52 -9.58 -4.75 -3.30
CA ILE A 52 -8.93 -6.00 -2.90
C ILE A 52 -9.41 -6.37 -1.50
N HIS A 53 -9.75 -7.66 -1.32
CA HIS A 53 -10.02 -8.18 0.02
C HIS A 53 -8.73 -8.31 0.82
N GLY A 54 -8.68 -7.69 1.99
CA GLY A 54 -7.49 -7.59 2.82
C GLY A 54 -7.59 -6.49 3.87
N VAL A 55 -6.48 -6.23 4.54
CA VAL A 55 -6.38 -5.20 5.58
C VAL A 55 -5.24 -4.26 5.24
N LEU A 56 -5.46 -2.96 5.36
CA LEU A 56 -4.44 -1.95 5.12
C LEU A 56 -4.12 -1.22 6.41
N VAL A 57 -2.85 -1.26 6.81
CA VAL A 57 -2.33 -0.57 8.00
C VAL A 57 -1.15 0.33 7.66
N GLU A 58 -0.97 1.41 8.40
CA GLU A 58 0.25 2.22 8.37
C GLU A 58 1.17 1.79 9.51
N MET A 59 2.39 1.39 9.15
CA MET A 59 3.43 0.94 10.07
C MET A 59 4.75 1.64 9.74
N HIS A 60 5.36 2.31 10.71
CA HIS A 60 6.60 3.08 10.51
C HIS A 60 6.54 4.07 9.32
N GLY A 61 5.36 4.59 9.01
CA GLY A 61 5.15 5.49 7.87
C GLY A 61 4.99 4.78 6.51
N LEU A 62 4.97 3.45 6.46
CA LEU A 62 4.74 2.64 5.26
C LEU A 62 3.30 2.13 5.21
N GLY A 63 2.71 2.06 4.02
CA GLY A 63 1.42 1.38 3.83
C GLY A 63 1.62 -0.10 3.61
N VAL A 64 1.08 -0.92 4.50
CA VAL A 64 1.24 -2.37 4.51
C VAL A 64 -0.11 -3.02 4.20
N LEU A 65 -0.21 -3.63 3.02
CA LEU A 65 -1.38 -4.39 2.61
C LEU A 65 -1.24 -5.83 3.10
N ILE A 66 -2.08 -6.27 4.03
CA ILE A 66 -2.13 -7.63 4.55
C ILE A 66 -3.21 -8.41 3.80
N ARG A 67 -2.80 -9.47 3.10
CA ARG A 67 -3.66 -10.38 2.34
C ARG A 67 -3.62 -11.79 2.92
N GLY A 68 -4.54 -12.63 2.46
CA GLY A 68 -4.64 -14.03 2.87
C GLY A 68 -6.08 -14.49 2.89
N GLU A 69 -6.29 -15.79 3.06
CA GLU A 69 -7.63 -16.40 3.07
C GLU A 69 -8.55 -15.81 4.16
N SER A 70 -9.86 -16.00 4.01
CA SER A 70 -10.81 -15.63 5.06
C SER A 70 -10.57 -16.46 6.32
N GLY A 71 -10.58 -15.81 7.48
CA GLY A 71 -10.37 -16.46 8.77
C GLY A 71 -8.92 -16.85 9.10
N ILE A 72 -7.93 -16.45 8.30
CA ILE A 72 -6.51 -16.72 8.57
C ILE A 72 -5.91 -15.83 9.68
N GLY A 73 -6.66 -14.83 10.18
CA GLY A 73 -6.22 -13.94 11.26
C GLY A 73 -5.81 -12.53 10.84
N LYS A 74 -6.27 -12.02 9.67
CA LYS A 74 -5.89 -10.69 9.17
C LYS A 74 -6.38 -9.57 10.10
N SER A 75 -7.67 -9.61 10.47
CA SER A 75 -8.31 -8.57 11.28
C SER A 75 -7.82 -8.61 12.73
N GLU A 76 -7.60 -9.80 13.30
CA GLU A 76 -6.96 -9.98 14.62
C GLU A 76 -5.52 -9.45 14.62
N CYS A 77 -4.74 -9.73 13.58
CA CYS A 77 -3.40 -9.17 13.42
C CYS A 77 -3.46 -7.63 13.35
N ALA A 78 -4.43 -7.06 12.66
CA ALA A 78 -4.58 -5.61 12.55
C ALA A 78 -4.95 -4.96 13.88
N LEU A 79 -5.81 -5.59 14.67
CA LEU A 79 -6.12 -5.14 16.03
C LEU A 79 -4.86 -5.10 16.91
N ASP A 80 -4.07 -6.18 16.90
CA ASP A 80 -2.80 -6.24 17.63
C ASP A 80 -1.81 -5.16 17.19
N LEU A 81 -1.73 -4.87 15.88
CA LEU A 81 -0.87 -3.82 15.35
C LEU A 81 -1.35 -2.43 15.79
N VAL A 82 -2.66 -2.18 15.78
CA VAL A 82 -3.20 -0.90 16.28
C VAL A 82 -2.93 -0.75 17.78
N ALA A 83 -3.07 -1.82 18.57
CA ALA A 83 -2.74 -1.80 20.00
C ALA A 83 -1.25 -1.48 20.26
N ARG A 84 -0.37 -1.72 19.28
CA ARG A 84 1.06 -1.35 19.32
C ARG A 84 1.36 0.06 18.80
N GLY A 85 0.35 0.84 18.45
CA GLY A 85 0.47 2.23 18.00
C GLY A 85 0.54 2.40 16.47
N HIS A 86 0.32 1.34 15.70
CA HIS A 86 0.13 1.45 14.25
C HIS A 86 -1.28 1.95 13.93
N ARG A 87 -1.54 2.31 12.67
CA ARG A 87 -2.80 2.94 12.28
C ARG A 87 -3.56 2.08 11.30
N LEU A 88 -4.84 1.86 11.54
CA LEU A 88 -5.72 1.20 10.59
C LEU A 88 -6.14 2.17 9.49
N ILE A 89 -6.05 1.73 8.23
CA ILE A 89 -6.67 2.44 7.11
C ILE A 89 -7.99 1.77 6.77
N SER A 90 -7.97 0.45 6.55
CA SER A 90 -9.12 -0.31 6.08
C SER A 90 -9.04 -1.75 6.54
N ASP A 91 -10.18 -2.36 6.84
CA ASP A 91 -10.36 -3.81 7.05
C ASP A 91 -11.34 -4.35 6.03
N ASP A 92 -11.23 -5.65 5.74
CA ASP A 92 -12.01 -6.42 4.76
C ASP A 92 -11.88 -5.96 3.29
N SER A 93 -12.13 -4.70 2.97
CA SER A 93 -12.26 -4.20 1.59
C SER A 93 -11.42 -2.94 1.36
N VAL A 94 -10.25 -3.11 0.74
CA VAL A 94 -9.29 -2.03 0.47
C VAL A 94 -9.49 -1.51 -0.95
N ARG A 95 -9.90 -0.24 -1.09
CA ARG A 95 -9.95 0.43 -2.39
C ARG A 95 -8.56 0.96 -2.73
N ILE A 96 -8.02 0.55 -3.87
CA ILE A 96 -6.67 0.91 -4.32
C ILE A 96 -6.78 1.65 -5.66
N LYS A 97 -6.14 2.82 -5.73
CA LYS A 97 -5.99 3.64 -6.94
C LYS A 97 -4.53 3.71 -7.37
N SER A 98 -4.27 3.67 -8.68
CA SER A 98 -2.94 3.97 -9.24
C SER A 98 -2.88 5.43 -9.71
N LEU A 99 -2.17 6.26 -8.96
CA LEU A 99 -1.89 7.65 -9.27
C LEU A 99 -0.52 7.76 -9.94
N GLY A 100 -0.49 7.60 -11.26
CA GLY A 100 0.77 7.68 -12.03
C GLY A 100 1.79 6.61 -11.63
N GLY A 101 1.33 5.38 -11.36
CA GLY A 101 2.16 4.26 -10.90
C GLY A 101 2.28 4.15 -9.38
N THR A 102 1.88 5.18 -8.64
CA THR A 102 1.84 5.14 -7.16
C THR A 102 0.52 4.53 -6.69
N LEU A 103 0.60 3.44 -5.93
CA LEU A 103 -0.60 2.78 -5.40
C LEU A 103 -1.04 3.45 -4.09
N VAL A 104 -2.25 3.99 -4.05
CA VAL A 104 -2.84 4.58 -2.85
C VAL A 104 -4.07 3.78 -2.43
N GLY A 105 -4.03 3.28 -1.21
CA GLY A 105 -5.11 2.51 -0.60
C GLY A 105 -5.94 3.35 0.36
N SER A 106 -7.22 3.04 0.45
CA SER A 106 -8.20 3.70 1.31
C SER A 106 -9.30 2.73 1.72
N SER A 107 -10.03 3.05 2.78
CA SER A 107 -11.23 2.32 3.17
C SER A 107 -12.44 2.77 2.36
N ASN A 108 -13.45 1.91 2.28
CA ASN A 108 -14.80 2.34 1.97
C ASN A 108 -15.33 3.26 3.09
N GLU A 109 -16.14 4.26 2.75
CA GLU A 109 -16.66 5.25 3.71
C GLU A 109 -17.49 4.60 4.83
N ILE A 110 -18.21 3.53 4.51
CA ILE A 110 -19.09 2.81 5.44
C ILE A 110 -18.30 2.06 6.51
N THR A 111 -17.17 1.44 6.15
CA THR A 111 -16.38 0.58 7.03
C THR A 111 -15.14 1.28 7.61
N ALA A 112 -14.93 2.56 7.28
CA ALA A 112 -13.76 3.31 7.72
C ALA A 112 -13.66 3.39 9.24
N GLY A 113 -12.54 2.89 9.79
CA GLY A 113 -12.27 2.89 11.23
C GLY A 113 -12.96 1.78 12.03
N PHE A 114 -13.64 0.84 11.35
CA PHE A 114 -14.21 -0.35 11.98
C PHE A 114 -13.37 -1.60 11.67
N LEU A 115 -13.36 -2.55 12.60
CA LEU A 115 -12.81 -3.91 12.42
C LEU A 115 -13.90 -4.92 12.76
N GLU A 116 -13.99 -6.02 12.03
CA GLU A 116 -14.79 -7.18 12.44
C GLU A 116 -13.89 -8.23 13.08
N ILE A 117 -14.11 -8.53 14.36
CA ILE A 117 -13.35 -9.55 15.09
C ILE A 117 -14.29 -10.69 15.46
N ARG A 118 -13.95 -11.92 15.05
CA ARG A 118 -14.75 -13.10 15.37
C ARG A 118 -14.83 -13.29 16.89
N GLY A 119 -16.04 -13.46 17.41
CA GLY A 119 -16.30 -13.60 18.84
C GLY A 119 -16.48 -12.28 19.59
N LEU A 120 -16.07 -11.13 19.04
CA LEU A 120 -16.32 -9.80 19.60
C LEU A 120 -17.35 -8.98 18.80
N GLY A 121 -17.46 -9.23 17.50
CA GLY A 121 -18.27 -8.45 16.58
C GLY A 121 -17.52 -7.25 15.99
N ILE A 122 -18.28 -6.24 15.54
CA ILE A 122 -17.74 -5.02 14.95
C ILE A 122 -17.26 -4.09 16.06
N ILE A 123 -16.01 -3.64 15.96
CA ILE A 123 -15.39 -2.70 16.91
C ILE A 123 -15.05 -1.37 16.23
N ASN A 124 -15.19 -0.27 16.96
CA ASN A 124 -14.79 1.05 16.51
C ASN A 124 -13.36 1.37 17.00
N VAL A 125 -12.41 1.33 16.09
CA VAL A 125 -10.97 1.49 16.39
C VAL A 125 -10.65 2.92 16.83
N ARG A 126 -11.36 3.91 16.28
CA ARG A 126 -11.19 5.32 16.66
C ARG A 126 -11.62 5.57 18.10
N GLU A 127 -12.73 4.96 18.54
CA GLU A 127 -13.23 5.12 19.90
C GLU A 127 -12.37 4.39 20.93
N LEU A 128 -11.88 3.19 20.58
CA LEU A 128 -11.07 2.37 21.50
C LEU A 128 -9.63 2.88 21.65
N PHE A 129 -9.00 3.33 20.55
CA PHE A 129 -7.56 3.65 20.52
C PHE A 129 -7.26 5.13 20.19
N GLY A 130 -8.30 5.96 20.02
CA GLY A 130 -8.19 7.39 19.76
C GLY A 130 -8.06 7.77 18.28
N VAL A 131 -8.19 9.06 17.96
CA VAL A 131 -8.22 9.53 16.56
C VAL A 131 -6.93 9.23 15.77
N ALA A 132 -5.80 9.11 16.46
CA ALA A 132 -4.51 8.82 15.84
C ALA A 132 -4.33 7.35 15.40
N SER A 133 -5.23 6.44 15.82
CA SER A 133 -5.18 5.01 15.49
C SER A 133 -5.77 4.68 14.11
N VAL A 134 -6.37 5.67 13.44
CA VAL A 134 -7.00 5.49 12.12
C VAL A 134 -6.48 6.51 11.11
N ARG A 135 -6.46 6.14 9.83
CA ARG A 135 -6.08 7.04 8.73
C ARG A 135 -6.98 6.79 7.52
N SER A 136 -7.30 7.82 6.75
CA SER A 136 -8.22 7.70 5.61
C SER A 136 -7.61 7.00 4.40
N SER A 137 -6.33 7.25 4.14
CA SER A 137 -5.59 6.67 3.02
C SER A 137 -4.09 6.61 3.28
N LYS A 138 -3.41 5.73 2.55
CA LYS A 138 -1.95 5.59 2.58
C LYS A 138 -1.43 5.02 1.27
N GLU A 139 -0.27 5.50 0.84
CA GLU A 139 0.50 4.88 -0.24
C GLU A 139 0.99 3.49 0.17
N LEU A 140 0.80 2.50 -0.70
CA LEU A 140 1.21 1.11 -0.47
C LEU A 140 2.70 0.98 -0.75
N SER A 141 3.44 0.45 0.23
CA SER A 141 4.87 0.20 0.14
C SER A 141 5.19 -1.29 0.01
N VAL A 142 4.41 -2.14 0.69
CA VAL A 142 4.62 -3.59 0.70
C VAL A 142 3.31 -4.36 0.93
N CYS A 143 3.19 -5.51 0.28
CA CYS A 143 2.15 -6.52 0.48
C CYS A 143 2.71 -7.65 1.37
N ILE A 144 1.93 -8.07 2.35
CA ILE A 144 2.22 -9.23 3.19
C ILE A 144 1.07 -10.21 3.03
N GLU A 145 1.32 -11.34 2.38
CA GLU A 145 0.35 -12.41 2.18
C GLU A 145 0.53 -13.49 3.25
N PHE A 146 -0.50 -13.69 4.05
CA PHE A 146 -0.61 -14.82 4.95
C PHE A 146 -1.00 -16.06 4.15
N ARG A 147 -0.20 -17.13 4.28
CA ARG A 147 -0.48 -18.46 3.70
C ARG A 147 -0.53 -19.52 4.79
N ARG A 148 -1.32 -20.57 4.60
CA ARG A 148 -1.28 -21.70 5.54
C ARG A 148 0.04 -22.43 5.39
N SER A 149 0.51 -23.03 6.48
CA SER A 149 1.82 -23.69 6.48
C SER A 149 1.88 -24.90 5.55
N GLU A 150 0.76 -25.59 5.30
CA GLU A 150 0.71 -26.70 4.35
C GLU A 150 0.78 -26.25 2.88
N GLU A 151 0.45 -24.98 2.59
CA GLU A 151 0.46 -24.39 1.25
C GLU A 151 1.85 -23.89 0.85
N GLN A 152 2.80 -23.87 1.80
CA GLN A 152 4.17 -23.43 1.55
C GLN A 152 4.99 -24.57 0.93
N MET A 153 4.70 -24.92 -0.32
CA MET A 153 5.60 -25.75 -1.14
C MET A 153 6.87 -24.96 -1.48
N GLU A 154 8.03 -25.50 -1.10
CA GLU A 154 9.38 -25.26 -1.65
C GLU A 154 9.71 -23.84 -2.16
N GLY A 155 9.27 -22.79 -1.44
CA GLY A 155 9.70 -21.43 -1.70
C GLY A 155 11.13 -21.16 -1.25
N ASP A 156 11.72 -20.05 -1.71
CA ASP A 156 13.06 -19.59 -1.33
C ASP A 156 13.16 -19.42 0.20
N ARG A 157 13.73 -20.43 0.86
CA ARG A 157 13.93 -20.44 2.33
C ARG A 157 14.87 -19.34 2.80
N PHE A 158 15.65 -18.76 1.89
CA PHE A 158 16.63 -17.72 2.18
C PHE A 158 16.09 -16.32 1.87
N GLY A 159 14.96 -16.21 1.17
CA GLY A 159 14.31 -14.94 0.82
C GLY A 159 15.20 -14.00 0.01
N LEU A 160 16.09 -14.54 -0.83
CA LEU A 160 17.06 -13.82 -1.65
C LEU A 160 16.39 -12.95 -2.72
N GLU A 161 15.25 -13.39 -3.24
CA GLU A 161 14.43 -12.61 -4.17
C GLU A 161 13.18 -12.05 -3.50
N MET A 162 12.88 -10.79 -3.79
CA MET A 162 11.65 -10.14 -3.33
C MET A 162 10.57 -10.38 -4.37
N GLU A 163 9.50 -11.09 -3.97
CA GLU A 163 8.32 -11.25 -4.82
C GLU A 163 7.66 -9.89 -5.09
N THR A 164 6.93 -9.79 -6.19
CA THR A 164 6.12 -8.61 -6.50
C THR A 164 4.72 -9.03 -6.90
N GLU A 165 3.74 -8.23 -6.52
CA GLU A 165 2.35 -8.33 -6.94
C GLU A 165 2.00 -7.16 -7.86
N GLU A 166 1.25 -7.42 -8.93
CA GLU A 166 0.79 -6.36 -9.84
C GLU A 166 -0.64 -5.94 -9.48
N ILE A 167 -0.82 -4.65 -9.20
CA ILE A 167 -2.12 -4.03 -8.89
C ILE A 167 -2.26 -2.80 -9.78
N CYS A 168 -3.35 -2.70 -10.54
CA CYS A 168 -3.60 -1.58 -11.45
C CYS A 168 -2.40 -1.24 -12.37
N GLY A 169 -1.68 -2.26 -12.87
CA GLY A 169 -0.50 -2.09 -13.71
C GLY A 169 0.77 -1.63 -12.99
N SER A 170 0.75 -1.54 -11.66
CA SER A 170 1.88 -1.10 -10.81
C SER A 170 2.36 -2.27 -9.96
N ARG A 171 3.68 -2.41 -9.78
CA ARG A 171 4.29 -3.50 -9.01
C ARG A 171 4.46 -3.11 -7.55
N LEU A 172 4.00 -3.96 -6.64
CA LEU A 172 4.13 -3.83 -5.20
C LEU A 172 5.01 -4.95 -4.65
N PRO A 173 6.09 -4.65 -3.91
CA PRO A 173 6.86 -5.65 -3.15
C PRO A 173 5.97 -6.55 -2.30
N LYS A 174 6.26 -7.84 -2.26
CA LYS A 174 5.44 -8.85 -1.57
C LYS A 174 6.28 -9.79 -0.70
N TYR A 175 5.78 -10.08 0.50
CA TYR A 175 6.25 -11.16 1.37
C TYR A 175 5.15 -12.17 1.59
N SER A 176 5.47 -13.45 1.44
CA SER A 176 4.58 -14.56 1.76
C SER A 176 4.96 -15.14 3.12
N LEU A 177 4.11 -14.95 4.15
CA LEU A 177 4.38 -15.36 5.53
C LEU A 177 3.51 -16.56 5.93
N PRO A 178 4.10 -17.65 6.46
CA PRO A 178 3.33 -18.80 6.92
C PRO A 178 2.66 -18.53 8.26
N VAL A 179 1.36 -18.82 8.33
CA VAL A 179 0.56 -18.76 9.55
C VAL A 179 0.56 -20.13 10.23
N ARG A 180 0.83 -20.13 11.54
CA ARG A 180 0.77 -21.30 12.43
C ARG A 180 0.08 -20.91 13.73
N PRO A 181 -0.75 -21.80 14.32
CA PRO A 181 -1.29 -21.59 15.66
C PRO A 181 -0.18 -21.27 16.68
N GLY A 182 -0.46 -20.34 17.59
CA GLY A 182 0.47 -19.94 18.65
C GLY A 182 1.57 -18.95 18.23
N ARG A 183 1.65 -18.55 16.96
CA ARG A 183 2.55 -17.46 16.53
C ARG A 183 1.85 -16.10 16.64
N ASN A 184 2.60 -15.10 17.10
CA ASN A 184 2.14 -13.72 17.07
C ASN A 184 2.32 -13.13 15.65
N LEU A 185 1.23 -13.00 14.90
CA LEU A 185 1.24 -12.51 13.52
C LEU A 185 1.69 -11.04 13.45
N ALA A 186 1.25 -10.19 14.38
CA ALA A 186 1.64 -8.80 14.42
C ALA A 186 3.17 -8.63 14.54
N SER A 187 3.82 -9.42 15.39
CA SER A 187 5.29 -9.39 15.53
C SER A 187 6.00 -9.86 14.26
N LEU A 188 5.43 -10.84 13.55
CA LEU A 188 5.98 -11.33 12.29
C LEU A 188 5.84 -10.28 11.17
N VAL A 189 4.68 -9.61 11.10
CA VAL A 189 4.43 -8.49 10.19
C VAL A 189 5.39 -7.33 10.46
N GLU A 190 5.55 -6.92 11.73
CA GLU A 190 6.50 -5.86 12.10
C GLU A 190 7.94 -6.20 11.72
N THR A 191 8.32 -7.46 11.91
CA THR A 191 9.66 -7.94 11.51
C THR A 191 9.84 -7.89 10.00
N ALA A 192 8.85 -8.35 9.24
CA ALA A 192 8.88 -8.29 7.78
C ALA A 192 8.99 -6.85 7.25
N VAL A 193 8.25 -5.91 7.85
CA VAL A 193 8.32 -4.49 7.49
C VAL A 193 9.69 -3.89 7.82
N LYS A 194 10.31 -4.23 8.96
CA LYS A 194 11.68 -3.80 9.28
C LYS A 194 12.71 -4.38 8.31
N VAL A 195 12.57 -5.65 7.92
CA VAL A 195 13.42 -6.27 6.90
C VAL A 195 13.25 -5.55 5.55
N TYR A 196 12.02 -5.20 5.17
CA TYR A 196 11.75 -4.40 3.98
C TYR A 196 12.46 -3.04 4.03
N MET A 197 12.36 -2.33 5.14
CA MET A 197 13.06 -1.04 5.34
C MET A 197 14.58 -1.19 5.17
N LEU A 198 15.19 -2.19 5.80
CA LEU A 198 16.62 -2.47 5.66
C LEU A 198 17.02 -2.78 4.22
N ARG A 199 16.18 -3.52 3.48
CA ARG A 199 16.43 -3.80 2.06
C ARG A 199 16.35 -2.55 1.19
N CYS A 200 15.41 -1.64 1.47
CA CYS A 200 15.33 -0.34 0.80
C CYS A 200 16.58 0.52 1.07
N GLU A 201 17.21 0.35 2.24
CA GLU A 201 18.48 0.99 2.61
C GLU A 201 19.72 0.26 2.06
N GLY A 202 19.55 -0.86 1.34
CA GLY A 202 20.61 -1.63 0.72
C GLY A 202 21.20 -2.75 1.60
N SER A 203 20.65 -2.99 2.79
CA SER A 203 21.08 -4.05 3.70
C SER A 203 20.24 -5.32 3.52
N ASP A 204 20.88 -6.43 3.14
CA ASP A 204 20.22 -7.73 2.99
C ASP A 204 20.97 -8.84 3.76
N ALA A 205 20.43 -9.20 4.92
CA ALA A 205 21.02 -10.20 5.81
C ALA A 205 21.16 -11.57 5.15
N ALA A 206 20.27 -11.93 4.22
CA ALA A 206 20.36 -13.19 3.49
C ALA A 206 21.61 -13.23 2.59
N LYS A 207 21.88 -12.14 1.88
CA LYS A 207 23.11 -11.99 1.07
C LYS A 207 24.34 -12.00 1.95
N GLU A 208 24.31 -11.30 3.08
CA GLU A 208 25.44 -11.27 4.02
C GLU A 208 25.78 -12.66 4.56
N VAL A 209 24.78 -13.45 4.97
CA VAL A 209 24.98 -14.83 5.44
C VAL A 209 25.53 -15.72 4.32
N LEU A 210 25.01 -15.58 3.09
CA LEU A 210 25.49 -16.33 1.94
C LEU A 210 26.95 -16.00 1.60
N GLU A 211 27.32 -14.72 1.66
CA GLU A 211 28.69 -14.27 1.47
C GLU A 211 29.65 -14.75 2.57
N ARG A 212 29.17 -14.86 3.82
CA ARG A 212 29.95 -15.40 4.93
C ARG A 212 30.16 -16.91 4.75
N HIS A 213 29.12 -17.64 4.34
CA HIS A 213 29.23 -19.07 4.04
C HIS A 213 30.17 -19.37 2.88
N SER A 214 30.07 -18.62 1.77
CA SER A 214 30.94 -18.79 0.61
C SER A 214 32.41 -18.48 0.95
N ARG A 215 32.66 -17.45 1.76
CA ARG A 215 34.00 -17.14 2.29
C ARG A 215 34.56 -18.25 3.16
N ALA A 216 33.75 -18.85 4.03
CA ALA A 216 34.17 -19.96 4.88
C ALA A 216 34.59 -21.19 4.05
N LEU A 217 33.78 -21.59 3.07
CA LEU A 217 34.07 -22.71 2.17
C LEU A 217 35.34 -22.49 1.33
N ALA A 218 35.57 -21.26 0.86
CA ALA A 218 36.78 -20.90 0.12
C ALA A 218 38.05 -20.93 0.99
N SER A 219 37.92 -20.74 2.31
CA SER A 219 39.05 -20.81 3.25
C SER A 219 39.42 -22.25 3.62
N GLU A 220 38.45 -23.15 3.72
CA GLU A 220 38.68 -24.58 4.01
C GLU A 220 39.35 -25.30 2.82
N GLY A 221 39.01 -24.94 1.58
CA GLY A 221 39.64 -25.50 0.37
C GLY A 221 41.11 -25.14 0.17
N LYS A 222 41.63 -24.11 0.85
CA LYS A 222 43.05 -23.70 0.79
C LYS A 222 43.95 -24.39 1.82
N VAL A 223 43.38 -25.12 2.79
CA VAL A 223 44.15 -25.83 3.83
C VAL A 223 44.44 -27.28 3.41
N ALA A 224 43.76 -27.78 2.37
CA ALA A 224 43.89 -29.15 1.87
C ALA A 224 44.76 -29.30 0.60
N SER A 225 45.50 -28.27 0.19
CA SER A 225 46.45 -28.26 -0.93
C SER A 225 47.84 -27.87 -0.45
#